data_AF-A0A6A2YZ26-F1
#
_entry.id   AF-A0A6A2YZ26-F1
#
_cell.length_a   1.000
_cell.length_b   1.000
_cell.length_c   1.000
_cell.angle_alpha   90.00
_cell.angle_beta   90.00
_cell.angle_gamma   90.00
#
_symmetry.space_group_name_H-M   'P 1'
#
loop_
_entity.id
_entity.type
_entity.pdbx_description
1 polymer ?
#
loop_
_entity_poly.entity_id
_entity_poly.type
_entity_poly.pdbx_seq_one_letter_code
_entity_poly.pdbx_strand_id
1 'polypeptide(L)'
;MISNISDDDEGIKKMTAQMNSKYDKYYGNIDNINVMMFMVVILDPRHKLNYVNWIVHDSYDETQATLLFLKINMVLQSLFDLYASLMPPSKTSDMSSSTSTFLPNFTQSGGKIDLQQLMASKFQRDTGCLLTNANKNELEKYLEDACESHVSNYDILQWWKDQPKRYPILHRMAKDVLAISISTVAYESAFSTGGRVLDSFRTSLTPKMVEALVCTQDWLRTSRSPIIIEESLIALEELEEAMKDLTLEQPEIIIDETINTLDDL
;
A
#
# COMPACT_ATOMS: atom_id res chain seq x y z
N MET A 1 27.43 15.08 -13.62
CA MET A 1 28.37 14.23 -14.39
C MET A 1 27.76 13.82 -15.74
N ILE A 2 27.34 14.79 -16.55
CA ILE A 2 26.89 14.56 -17.94
C ILE A 2 27.45 15.72 -18.76
N SER A 3 28.76 15.70 -19.02
CA SER A 3 29.43 16.81 -19.70
C SER A 3 30.44 16.35 -20.74
N ASN A 4 30.20 15.21 -21.41
CA ASN A 4 31.00 14.77 -22.55
C ASN A 4 30.30 13.67 -23.37
N ILE A 5 29.05 13.89 -23.78
CA ILE A 5 28.43 13.13 -24.87
C ILE A 5 28.41 14.05 -26.08
N SER A 6 29.13 13.65 -27.14
CA SER A 6 29.19 14.37 -28.41
C SER A 6 27.77 14.70 -28.89
N ASP A 7 27.54 15.98 -29.13
CA ASP A 7 26.26 16.62 -29.46
C ASP A 7 25.73 16.26 -30.86
N ASP A 8 26.23 15.19 -31.49
CA ASP A 8 25.96 14.87 -32.91
C ASP A 8 25.30 13.50 -33.15
N ASP A 9 24.91 12.77 -32.11
CA ASP A 9 24.13 11.53 -32.31
C ASP A 9 22.63 11.86 -32.47
N GLU A 10 22.22 11.98 -33.73
CA GLU A 10 20.82 12.15 -34.16
C GLU A 10 19.88 11.11 -33.53
N GLY A 11 20.38 9.89 -33.28
CA GLY A 11 19.65 8.82 -32.62
C GLY A 11 19.38 9.12 -31.13
N ILE A 12 20.39 9.62 -30.41
CA ILE A 12 20.24 10.05 -29.02
C ILE A 12 19.30 11.24 -28.92
N LYS A 13 19.42 12.25 -29.80
CA LYS A 13 18.50 13.40 -29.82
C LYS A 13 17.05 12.97 -30.02
N LYS A 14 16.80 12.06 -30.97
CA LYS A 14 15.46 11.51 -31.21
C LYS A 14 14.94 10.73 -30.00
N MET A 15 15.79 9.92 -29.37
CA MET A 15 15.42 9.17 -28.16
C MET A 15 15.09 10.11 -27.00
N THR A 16 15.93 11.11 -26.73
CA THR A 16 15.71 12.12 -25.69
C THR A 16 14.40 12.87 -25.95
N ALA A 17 14.11 13.27 -27.18
CA ALA A 17 12.85 13.94 -27.52
C ALA A 17 11.62 13.05 -27.25
N GLN A 18 11.70 11.76 -27.59
CA GLN A 18 10.61 10.80 -27.31
C GLN A 18 10.43 10.54 -25.81
N MET A 19 11.53 10.44 -25.06
CA MET A 19 11.50 10.29 -23.61
C MET A 19 10.91 11.53 -22.93
N ASN A 20 11.32 12.73 -23.38
CA ASN A 20 10.83 13.98 -22.82
C ASN A 20 9.33 14.16 -23.10
N SER A 21 8.87 13.84 -24.31
CA SER A 21 7.44 13.89 -24.64
C SER A 21 6.61 12.94 -23.77
N LYS A 22 7.12 11.75 -23.43
CA LYS A 22 6.47 10.86 -22.46
C LYS A 22 6.49 11.44 -21.05
N TYR A 23 7.60 12.02 -20.62
CA TYR A 23 7.70 12.68 -19.32
C TYR A 23 6.68 13.81 -19.19
N ASP A 24 6.66 14.75 -20.13
CA ASP A 24 5.77 15.90 -20.13
C ASP A 24 4.29 15.48 -20.10
N LYS A 25 3.95 14.39 -20.79
CA LYS A 25 2.61 13.82 -20.80
C LYS A 25 2.12 13.40 -19.41
N TYR A 26 2.98 12.83 -18.57
CA TYR A 26 2.58 12.28 -17.26
C TYR A 26 2.95 13.19 -16.08
N TYR A 27 4.00 14.00 -16.21
CA TYR A 27 4.60 14.78 -15.12
C TYR A 27 4.74 16.28 -15.42
N GLY A 28 4.63 16.69 -16.68
CA GLY A 28 4.79 18.09 -17.10
C GLY A 28 3.58 18.98 -16.82
N ASN A 29 2.39 18.40 -16.67
CA ASN A 29 1.18 19.13 -16.31
C ASN A 29 0.77 18.85 -14.85
N ILE A 30 0.70 19.90 -14.04
CA ILE A 30 0.34 19.87 -12.62
C ILE A 30 -1.09 19.41 -12.35
N ASP A 31 -2.00 19.62 -13.30
CA ASP A 31 -3.36 19.12 -13.18
C ASP A 31 -3.38 17.59 -13.20
N ASN A 32 -2.49 16.98 -13.99
CA ASN A 32 -2.45 15.54 -14.27
C ASN A 32 -1.44 14.76 -13.43
N ILE A 33 -0.56 15.44 -12.69
CA ILE A 33 0.47 14.76 -11.90
C ILE A 33 -0.16 13.87 -10.83
N ASN A 34 0.37 12.66 -10.68
CA ASN A 34 -0.07 11.75 -9.63
C ASN A 34 0.49 12.19 -8.27
N VAL A 35 -0.36 12.87 -7.49
CA VAL A 35 0.00 13.42 -6.18
C VAL A 35 0.41 12.34 -5.17
N MET A 36 0.00 11.08 -5.35
CA MET A 36 0.40 9.97 -4.48
C MET A 36 1.91 9.74 -4.44
N MET A 37 2.63 10.10 -5.51
CA MET A 37 4.09 10.03 -5.52
C MET A 37 4.70 10.91 -4.42
N PHE A 38 4.13 12.08 -4.15
CA PHE A 38 4.59 12.95 -3.07
C PHE A 38 4.19 12.41 -1.69
N MET A 39 3.06 11.71 -1.58
CA MET A 39 2.66 11.06 -0.32
C MET A 39 3.68 10.01 0.11
N VAL A 40 4.18 9.22 -0.84
CA VAL A 40 5.26 8.25 -0.61
C VAL A 40 6.52 8.94 -0.06
N VAL A 41 6.91 10.08 -0.64
CA VAL A 41 8.09 10.84 -0.19
C VAL A 41 7.84 11.48 1.19
N ILE A 42 6.66 12.04 1.44
CA ILE A 42 6.29 12.62 2.75
C ILE A 42 6.34 11.56 3.85
N LEU A 43 5.88 10.35 3.54
CA LEU A 43 5.92 9.21 4.47
C LEU A 43 7.29 8.55 4.56
N ASP A 44 8.29 9.00 3.79
CA ASP A 44 9.68 8.67 4.07
C ASP A 44 10.18 9.51 5.25
N PRO A 45 10.56 8.88 6.38
CA PRO A 45 11.04 9.60 7.56
C PRO A 45 12.29 10.45 7.33
N ARG A 46 12.99 10.25 6.20
CA ARG A 46 14.17 11.02 5.78
C ARG A 46 13.81 12.27 4.97
N HIS A 47 12.69 12.25 4.25
CA HIS A 47 12.33 13.21 3.20
C HIS A 47 10.94 13.81 3.35
N LYS A 48 10.50 14.05 4.59
CA LYS A 48 9.19 14.61 4.98
C LYS A 48 8.78 15.87 4.20
N LEU A 49 7.61 16.44 4.53
CA LEU A 49 6.99 17.56 3.82
C LEU A 49 7.94 18.72 3.41
N ASN A 50 8.93 19.08 4.24
CA ASN A 50 9.91 20.10 3.91
C ASN A 50 10.74 19.77 2.65
N TYR A 51 11.12 18.51 2.46
CA TYR A 51 11.83 18.07 1.27
C TYR A 51 10.92 18.12 0.04
N VAL A 52 9.64 17.75 0.20
CA VAL A 52 8.65 17.86 -0.88
C VAL A 52 8.41 19.32 -1.27
N ASN A 53 8.35 20.23 -0.30
CA ASN A 53 8.26 21.65 -0.58
C ASN A 53 9.47 22.13 -1.41
N TRP A 54 10.68 21.74 -0.99
CA TRP A 54 11.90 22.10 -1.70
C TRP A 54 11.93 21.56 -3.13
N ILE A 55 11.68 20.26 -3.34
CA ILE A 55 11.78 19.66 -4.69
C ILE A 55 10.70 20.20 -5.65
N VAL A 56 9.52 20.54 -5.14
CA VAL A 56 8.44 21.13 -5.96
C VAL A 56 8.82 22.54 -6.42
N HIS A 57 9.38 23.38 -5.55
CA HIS A 57 9.86 24.71 -5.93
C HIS A 57 11.16 24.67 -6.77
N ASP A 58 11.93 23.60 -6.69
CA ASP A 58 13.10 23.39 -7.56
C ASP A 58 12.70 22.93 -8.98
N SER A 59 11.60 22.17 -9.10
CA SER A 59 11.19 21.54 -10.36
C SER A 59 10.21 22.38 -11.20
N TYR A 60 9.48 23.31 -10.59
CA TYR A 60 8.40 24.06 -11.24
C TYR A 60 8.49 25.56 -10.96
N ASP A 61 7.91 26.36 -11.85
CA ASP A 61 7.78 27.81 -11.65
C ASP A 61 6.99 28.13 -10.37
N GLU A 62 7.26 29.28 -9.74
CA GLU A 62 6.73 29.64 -8.41
C GLU A 62 5.20 29.52 -8.27
N THR A 63 4.45 29.96 -9.29
CA THR A 63 2.97 29.88 -9.29
C THR A 63 2.47 28.45 -9.32
N GLN A 64 3.13 27.64 -10.14
CA GLN A 64 2.84 26.24 -10.39
C GLN A 64 3.25 25.37 -9.18
N ALA A 65 4.43 25.63 -8.62
CA ALA A 65 4.92 25.02 -7.39
C ALA A 65 3.97 25.27 -6.21
N THR A 66 3.52 26.53 -6.03
CA THR A 66 2.59 26.89 -4.95
C THR A 66 1.26 26.14 -5.08
N LEU A 67 0.69 26.06 -6.29
CA LEU A 67 -0.57 25.35 -6.54
C LEU A 67 -0.42 23.85 -6.27
N LEU A 68 0.66 23.25 -6.77
CA LEU A 68 0.95 21.83 -6.56
C LEU A 68 1.17 21.52 -5.07
N PHE A 69 1.92 22.36 -4.35
CA PHE A 69 2.17 22.17 -2.92
C PHE A 69 0.87 22.29 -2.10
N LEU A 70 -0.03 23.20 -2.45
CA LEU A 70 -1.35 23.28 -1.83
C LEU A 70 -2.17 22.01 -2.07
N LYS A 71 -2.19 21.49 -3.30
CA LYS A 71 -2.85 20.22 -3.65
C LYS A 71 -2.27 19.04 -2.86
N ILE A 72 -0.95 18.98 -2.71
CA ILE A 72 -0.25 17.98 -1.89
C ILE A 72 -0.72 18.07 -0.43
N ASN A 73 -0.74 19.26 0.19
CA ASN A 73 -1.17 19.41 1.57
C ASN A 73 -2.64 19.02 1.78
N MET A 74 -3.53 19.40 0.85
CA MET A 74 -4.94 19.02 0.90
C MET A 74 -5.13 17.50 0.88
N VAL A 75 -4.43 16.80 -0.03
CA VAL A 75 -4.51 15.34 -0.13
C VAL A 75 -3.91 14.67 1.10
N LEU A 76 -2.80 15.17 1.64
CA LEU A 76 -2.16 14.63 2.83
C LEU A 76 -3.10 14.69 4.05
N GLN A 77 -3.71 15.84 4.29
CA GLN A 77 -4.68 16.03 5.38
C GLN A 77 -5.91 15.15 5.17
N SER A 78 -6.49 15.17 3.97
CA SER A 78 -7.68 14.36 3.65
C SER A 78 -7.43 12.86 3.82
N LEU A 79 -6.24 12.39 3.42
CA LEU A 79 -5.84 11.00 3.59
C LEU A 79 -5.68 10.67 5.07
N PHE A 80 -4.99 11.53 5.84
CA PHE A 80 -4.85 11.34 7.27
C PHE A 80 -6.21 11.28 7.99
N ASP A 81 -7.11 12.22 7.71
CA ASP A 81 -8.46 12.27 8.28
C ASP A 81 -9.27 11.01 7.94
N LEU A 82 -9.14 10.50 6.71
CA LEU A 82 -9.76 9.24 6.31
C LEU A 82 -9.27 8.09 7.20
N TYR A 83 -7.96 7.92 7.37
CA TYR A 83 -7.42 6.86 8.22
C TYR A 83 -7.74 7.06 9.71
N ALA A 84 -7.79 8.31 10.18
CA ALA A 84 -8.21 8.64 11.53
C ALA A 84 -9.68 8.24 11.77
N SER A 85 -10.56 8.45 10.80
CA SER A 85 -11.99 8.10 10.87
C SER A 85 -12.23 6.58 10.89
N LEU A 86 -11.33 5.81 10.27
CA LEU A 86 -11.36 4.35 10.26
C LEU A 86 -10.86 3.73 11.57
N MET A 87 -10.28 4.54 12.46
CA MET A 87 -9.79 4.02 13.72
C MET A 87 -10.97 3.76 14.66
N PRO A 88 -11.06 2.56 15.26
CA PRO A 88 -12.07 2.32 16.28
C PRO A 88 -11.89 3.36 17.38
N PRO A 89 -12.99 3.86 18.01
CA PRO A 89 -12.84 4.65 19.21
C PRO A 89 -12.01 3.80 20.18
N SER A 90 -10.82 4.30 20.50
CA SER A 90 -10.00 3.71 21.54
C SER A 90 -10.94 3.48 22.71
N LYS A 91 -10.97 2.26 23.26
CA LYS A 91 -11.62 2.01 24.56
C LYS A 91 -10.82 2.77 25.61
N THR A 92 -10.97 4.09 25.62
CA THR A 92 -10.76 4.90 26.80
C THR A 92 -11.86 4.47 27.74
N SER A 93 -11.48 3.77 28.81
CA SER A 93 -12.32 3.73 30.01
C SER A 93 -12.89 5.12 30.23
N ASP A 94 -14.21 5.19 30.24
CA ASP A 94 -14.99 6.41 30.33
C ASP A 94 -14.42 7.37 31.36
N MET A 95 -14.14 8.61 30.96
CA MET A 95 -14.48 9.74 31.82
C MET A 95 -14.80 10.95 30.97
N SER A 96 -16.08 11.02 30.61
CA SER A 96 -16.72 12.19 30.03
C SER A 96 -16.38 13.44 30.83
N SER A 97 -15.77 14.42 30.17
CA SER A 97 -15.60 15.78 30.70
C SER A 97 -16.95 16.49 30.73
N SER A 98 -17.69 16.27 31.81
CA SER A 98 -18.81 17.13 32.19
C SER A 98 -18.27 18.29 33.00
N THR A 99 -18.34 19.49 32.44
CA THR A 99 -18.14 20.77 33.13
C THR A 99 -19.17 20.86 34.26
N SER A 100 -18.76 20.54 35.48
CA SER A 100 -19.55 20.74 36.69
C SER A 100 -18.68 21.44 37.72
N THR A 101 -19.07 22.68 38.01
CA THR A 101 -18.63 23.47 39.16
C THR A 101 -18.71 22.63 40.44
N PHE A 102 -17.54 22.28 40.98
CA PHE A 102 -17.42 21.52 42.22
C PHE A 102 -17.86 22.35 43.43
N LEU A 103 -18.90 21.87 44.12
CA LEU A 103 -19.01 21.92 45.57
C LEU A 103 -18.63 20.53 46.10
N PRO A 104 -17.82 20.41 47.17
CA PRO A 104 -17.33 19.11 47.60
C PRO A 104 -18.39 18.44 48.48
N ASN A 105 -19.01 17.37 47.98
CA ASN A 105 -19.69 16.40 48.83
C ASN A 105 -18.81 15.16 48.98
N PHE A 106 -18.33 14.99 50.20
CA PHE A 106 -17.54 13.88 50.68
C PHE A 106 -18.41 12.60 50.67
N THR A 107 -18.13 11.68 49.77
CA THR A 107 -18.56 10.27 49.94
C THR A 107 -17.41 9.33 49.62
N GLN A 108 -17.19 8.43 50.56
CA GLN A 108 -16.07 7.53 50.70
C GLN A 108 -16.31 6.29 49.82
N SER A 109 -15.40 6.02 48.87
CA SER A 109 -15.28 4.68 48.27
C SER A 109 -13.83 4.44 47.84
N GLY A 110 -13.28 3.32 48.30
CA GLY A 110 -11.86 2.98 48.31
C GLY A 110 -11.24 2.69 46.95
N GLY A 111 -10.99 3.74 46.16
CA GLY A 111 -10.08 3.69 45.03
C GLY A 111 -8.64 3.99 45.47
N LYS A 112 -7.69 3.12 45.11
CA LYS A 112 -6.24 3.37 45.26
C LYS A 112 -5.93 4.69 44.53
N ILE A 113 -5.69 5.77 45.27
CA ILE A 113 -5.30 7.05 44.68
C ILE A 113 -3.93 6.84 44.04
N ASP A 114 -3.86 6.91 42.71
CA ASP A 114 -2.60 6.81 41.99
C ASP A 114 -1.75 8.06 42.27
N LEU A 115 -0.81 7.89 43.19
CA LEU A 115 0.09 8.93 43.66
C LEU A 115 0.88 9.55 42.50
N GLN A 116 1.12 8.79 41.43
CA GLN A 116 1.84 9.23 40.24
C GLN A 116 1.02 10.27 39.45
N GLN A 117 -0.28 10.04 39.28
CA GLN A 117 -1.19 10.98 38.63
C GLN A 117 -1.37 12.29 39.42
N LEU A 118 -1.36 12.19 40.75
CA LEU A 118 -1.45 13.35 41.65
C LEU A 118 -0.15 14.18 41.61
N MET A 119 1.02 13.53 41.54
CA MET A 119 2.30 14.22 41.35
C MET A 119 2.40 14.89 39.97
N ALA A 120 1.95 14.23 38.90
CA ALA A 120 1.96 14.81 37.54
C ALA A 120 1.11 16.08 37.43
N SER A 121 -0.10 16.04 38.01
CA SER A 121 -1.01 17.20 38.03
C SER A 121 -0.52 18.33 38.94
N LYS A 122 0.23 18.02 40.00
CA LYS A 122 0.87 19.03 40.86
C LYS A 122 2.07 19.68 40.17
N PHE A 123 2.91 18.90 39.49
CA PHE A 123 4.04 19.40 38.71
C PHE A 123 3.61 20.39 37.61
N GLN A 124 2.56 20.08 36.85
CA GLN A 124 2.03 20.97 35.81
C GLN A 124 1.54 22.31 36.37
N ARG A 125 0.91 22.28 37.56
CA ARG A 125 0.37 23.48 38.22
C ARG A 125 1.47 24.37 38.79
N ASP A 126 2.51 23.78 39.36
CA ASP A 126 3.59 24.50 40.05
C ASP A 126 4.65 25.06 39.08
N THR A 127 4.86 24.41 37.92
CA THR A 127 5.84 24.86 36.92
C THR A 127 5.26 25.75 35.82
N GLY A 128 3.93 25.84 35.69
CA GLY A 128 3.30 26.52 34.55
C GLY A 128 3.65 25.88 33.19
N CYS A 129 4.25 24.69 33.19
CA CYS A 129 4.56 23.92 32.00
C CYS A 129 3.24 23.37 31.44
N LEU A 130 2.58 24.20 30.64
CA LEU A 130 1.62 23.72 29.67
C LEU A 130 2.40 22.74 28.79
N LEU A 131 2.03 21.45 28.82
CA LEU A 131 2.44 20.55 27.76
C LEU A 131 1.88 21.16 26.47
N THR A 132 2.70 21.91 25.74
CA THR A 132 2.36 22.57 24.46
C THR A 132 1.99 21.56 23.36
N ASN A 133 1.94 20.27 23.70
CA ASN A 133 1.63 19.14 22.84
C ASN A 133 0.18 18.65 22.98
N ALA A 134 -0.67 19.33 23.76
CA ALA A 134 -2.02 18.81 24.05
C ALA A 134 -2.96 18.76 22.83
N ASN A 135 -2.67 19.47 21.73
CA ASN A 135 -3.56 19.57 20.57
C ASN A 135 -2.94 19.19 19.22
N LYS A 136 -1.66 18.80 19.15
CA LYS A 136 -1.06 18.43 17.86
C LYS A 136 -1.53 17.05 17.46
N ASN A 137 -2.08 16.94 16.25
CA ASN A 137 -2.46 15.64 15.72
C ASN A 137 -1.20 14.81 15.38
N GLU A 138 -1.39 13.52 15.17
CA GLU A 138 -0.27 12.60 14.90
C GLU A 138 0.54 13.00 13.66
N LEU A 139 -0.14 13.52 12.63
CA LEU A 139 0.49 14.02 11.41
C LEU A 139 1.43 15.20 11.68
N GLU A 140 0.96 16.23 12.39
CA GLU A 140 1.77 17.39 12.76
C GLU A 140 3.01 16.97 13.56
N LYS A 141 2.84 16.07 14.52
CA LYS A 141 3.94 15.51 15.29
C LYS A 141 4.98 14.84 14.39
N TYR A 142 4.54 14.00 13.45
CA TYR A 142 5.45 13.34 12.52
C TYR A 142 6.20 14.34 11.63
N LEU A 143 5.54 15.38 11.15
CA LEU A 143 6.15 16.41 10.29
C LEU A 143 7.16 17.29 11.03
N GLU A 144 6.95 17.53 12.33
CA GLU A 144 7.87 18.30 13.18
C GLU A 144 9.04 17.48 13.71
N ASP A 145 8.85 16.18 13.88
CA ASP A 145 9.92 15.29 14.34
C ASP A 145 11.13 15.36 13.40
N ALA A 146 12.34 15.25 13.96
CA ALA A 146 13.57 15.26 13.17
C ALA A 146 13.55 14.19 12.06
N CYS A 147 14.17 14.49 10.91
CA CYS A 147 14.36 13.50 9.86
C CYS A 147 15.33 12.40 10.31
N GLU A 148 15.07 11.18 9.85
CA GLU A 148 15.97 10.06 10.08
C GLU A 148 17.27 10.22 9.28
N SER A 149 18.36 9.66 9.81
CA SER A 149 19.67 9.74 9.16
C SER A 149 19.75 8.91 7.88
N HIS A 150 20.56 9.35 6.92
CA HIS A 150 20.87 8.60 5.70
C HIS A 150 21.85 7.45 5.99
N VAL A 151 21.32 6.32 6.46
CA VAL A 151 22.05 5.06 6.59
C VAL A 151 21.89 4.19 5.34
N SER A 152 22.96 3.47 4.98
CA SER A 152 22.93 2.44 3.93
C SER A 152 22.01 1.28 4.34
N ASN A 153 21.27 0.71 3.37
CA ASN A 153 20.27 -0.36 3.57
C ASN A 153 19.09 0.01 4.49
N TYR A 154 18.59 1.25 4.40
CA TYR A 154 17.40 1.67 5.12
C TYR A 154 16.13 1.03 4.56
N ASP A 155 15.44 0.25 5.39
CA ASP A 155 14.13 -0.34 5.07
C ASP A 155 13.00 0.52 5.67
N ILE A 156 12.39 1.34 4.81
CA ILE A 156 11.28 2.23 5.17
C ILE A 156 10.06 1.44 5.70
N LEU A 157 9.82 0.23 5.20
CA LEU A 157 8.67 -0.58 5.62
C LEU A 157 8.91 -1.17 7.01
N GLN A 158 10.13 -1.60 7.32
CA GLN A 158 10.48 -2.03 8.68
C GLN A 158 10.41 -0.85 9.65
N TRP A 159 10.87 0.34 9.26
CA TRP A 159 10.74 1.51 10.12
C TRP A 159 9.28 1.77 10.50
N TRP A 160 8.37 1.82 9.52
CA TRP A 160 6.93 2.02 9.80
C TRP A 160 6.32 0.89 10.63
N LYS A 161 6.78 -0.35 10.43
CA LYS A 161 6.36 -1.50 11.24
C LYS A 161 6.73 -1.36 12.72
N ASP A 162 7.80 -0.64 13.02
CA ASP A 162 8.28 -0.41 14.39
C ASP A 162 7.67 0.86 15.04
N GLN A 163 6.94 1.70 14.30
CA GLN A 163 6.33 2.93 14.81
C GLN A 163 4.83 2.89 15.23
N PRO A 164 4.08 1.78 15.34
CA PRO A 164 2.64 1.85 15.63
C PRO A 164 2.31 2.46 17.00
N LYS A 165 3.26 2.43 17.94
CA LYS A 165 3.12 3.07 19.26
C LYS A 165 3.24 4.59 19.18
N ARG A 166 4.08 5.11 18.28
CA ARG A 166 4.35 6.54 18.13
C ARG A 166 3.37 7.18 17.15
N TYR A 167 3.01 6.44 16.09
CA TYR A 167 2.18 6.87 14.98
C TYR A 167 1.16 5.78 14.59
N PRO A 168 0.08 5.57 15.37
CA PRO A 168 -0.90 4.52 15.13
C PRO A 168 -1.72 4.68 13.83
N ILE A 169 -1.97 5.90 13.37
CA ILE A 169 -2.73 6.19 12.14
C ILE A 169 -1.80 6.17 10.93
N LEU A 170 -0.68 6.89 10.99
CA LEU A 170 0.28 7.02 9.88
C LEU A 170 0.94 5.70 9.54
N HIS A 171 1.21 4.80 10.49
CA HIS A 171 1.80 3.50 10.13
C HIS A 171 0.87 2.68 9.21
N ARG A 172 -0.45 2.81 9.39
CA ARG A 172 -1.45 2.14 8.54
C ARG A 172 -1.51 2.80 7.17
N MET A 173 -1.55 4.13 7.17
CA MET A 173 -1.49 4.93 5.95
C MET A 173 -0.23 4.62 5.13
N ALA A 174 0.94 4.59 5.76
CA ALA A 174 2.21 4.28 5.12
C ALA A 174 2.26 2.87 4.55
N LYS A 175 1.71 1.88 5.25
CA LYS A 175 1.64 0.50 4.74
C LYS A 175 0.91 0.43 3.39
N ASP A 176 -0.18 1.18 3.24
CA ASP A 176 -0.99 1.14 2.02
C ASP A 176 -0.41 2.05 0.93
N VAL A 177 0.01 3.28 1.29
CA VAL A 177 0.55 4.26 0.34
C VAL A 177 1.89 3.80 -0.24
N LEU A 178 2.79 3.25 0.58
CA LEU A 178 4.10 2.77 0.11
C LEU A 178 3.99 1.52 -0.76
N ALA A 179 2.85 0.82 -0.76
CA ALA A 179 2.58 -0.31 -1.64
C ALA A 179 2.11 0.12 -3.04
N ILE A 180 1.78 1.41 -3.25
CA ILE A 180 1.33 1.92 -4.55
C ILE A 180 2.51 1.91 -5.53
N SER A 181 2.37 1.17 -6.63
CA SER A 181 3.32 1.24 -7.74
C SER A 181 3.21 2.59 -8.46
N ILE A 182 4.27 3.38 -8.46
CA ILE A 182 4.32 4.70 -9.13
C ILE A 182 4.47 4.55 -10.66
N SER A 183 4.97 3.40 -11.13
CA SER A 183 5.20 3.14 -12.56
C SER A 183 4.13 2.24 -13.16
N THR A 184 3.67 2.67 -14.32
CA THR A 184 2.88 1.91 -15.28
C THR A 184 3.65 0.74 -15.93
N VAL A 185 4.98 0.78 -15.93
CA VAL A 185 5.82 -0.26 -16.58
C VAL A 185 5.65 -1.64 -15.93
N ALA A 186 5.23 -1.70 -14.66
CA ALA A 186 4.91 -2.95 -13.97
C ALA A 186 3.79 -3.73 -14.67
N TYR A 187 2.76 -3.05 -15.19
CA TYR A 187 1.72 -3.73 -15.95
C TYR A 187 2.25 -4.18 -17.32
N GLU A 188 3.10 -3.41 -18.00
CA GLU A 188 3.65 -3.80 -19.31
C GLU A 188 4.54 -5.04 -19.22
N SER A 189 5.30 -5.20 -18.12
CA SER A 189 6.06 -6.42 -17.84
C SER A 189 5.16 -7.62 -17.53
N ALA A 190 4.10 -7.42 -16.74
CA ALA A 190 3.09 -8.45 -16.48
C ALA A 190 2.36 -8.87 -17.77
N PHE A 191 2.00 -7.92 -18.65
CA PHE A 191 1.38 -8.19 -19.96
C PHE A 191 2.38 -8.80 -20.95
N SER A 192 3.66 -8.42 -20.92
CA SER A 192 4.72 -9.04 -21.71
C SER A 192 4.96 -10.49 -21.27
N THR A 193 4.81 -10.78 -19.98
CA THR A 193 4.78 -12.16 -19.46
C THR A 193 3.56 -12.92 -19.99
N GLY A 194 2.39 -12.27 -20.10
CA GLY A 194 1.20 -12.82 -20.75
C GLY A 194 1.46 -13.29 -22.18
N GLY A 195 2.26 -12.55 -22.96
CA GLY A 195 2.69 -12.96 -24.31
C GLY A 195 3.63 -14.18 -24.34
N ARG A 196 4.25 -14.55 -23.22
CA ARG A 196 5.05 -15.79 -23.08
C ARG A 196 4.24 -16.97 -22.57
N VAL A 197 3.16 -16.71 -21.83
CA VAL A 197 2.19 -17.74 -21.39
C VAL A 197 1.26 -18.13 -22.54
N LEU A 198 0.97 -17.20 -23.45
CA LEU A 198 0.22 -17.38 -24.69
C LEU A 198 1.19 -17.48 -25.88
N ASP A 199 1.90 -18.60 -26.01
CA ASP A 199 2.55 -18.92 -27.30
C ASP A 199 1.48 -19.35 -28.33
N SER A 200 1.82 -19.27 -29.62
CA SER A 200 0.96 -19.57 -30.78
C SER A 200 0.31 -20.96 -30.72
N PHE A 201 0.87 -21.87 -29.91
CA PHE A 201 0.39 -23.23 -29.66
C PHE A 201 -0.59 -23.38 -28.47
N ARG A 202 -0.87 -22.32 -27.70
CA ARG A 202 -1.72 -22.33 -26.48
C ARG A 202 -2.97 -21.44 -26.57
N THR A 203 -3.51 -21.26 -27.77
CA THR A 203 -4.70 -20.42 -28.05
C THR A 203 -6.03 -20.98 -27.50
N SER A 204 -6.02 -22.15 -26.85
CA SER A 204 -7.23 -22.78 -26.28
C SER A 204 -7.46 -22.47 -24.79
N LEU A 205 -6.63 -21.64 -24.15
CA LEU A 205 -6.82 -21.29 -22.73
C LEU A 205 -7.90 -20.22 -22.57
N THR A 206 -8.82 -20.44 -21.62
CA THR A 206 -9.77 -19.40 -21.23
C THR A 206 -9.06 -18.27 -20.47
N PRO A 207 -9.55 -17.02 -20.52
CA PRO A 207 -8.95 -15.90 -19.78
C PRO A 207 -8.76 -16.18 -18.28
N LYS A 208 -9.71 -16.91 -17.66
CA LYS A 208 -9.63 -17.34 -16.26
C LYS A 208 -8.46 -18.27 -15.99
N MET A 209 -8.17 -19.19 -16.91
CA MET A 209 -7.03 -20.11 -16.78
C MET A 209 -5.70 -19.38 -16.95
N VAL A 210 -5.63 -18.40 -17.86
CA VAL A 210 -4.44 -17.55 -18.04
C VAL A 210 -4.17 -16.74 -16.78
N GLU A 211 -5.20 -16.11 -16.20
CA GLU A 211 -5.11 -15.39 -14.93
C GLU A 211 -4.60 -16.30 -13.80
N ALA A 212 -5.20 -17.50 -13.64
CA ALA A 212 -4.77 -18.46 -12.63
C ALA A 212 -3.29 -18.88 -12.80
N LEU A 213 -2.84 -19.13 -14.03
CA LEU A 213 -1.45 -19.50 -14.31
C LEU A 213 -0.46 -18.35 -14.04
N VAL A 214 -0.81 -17.12 -14.41
CA VAL A 214 0.03 -15.94 -14.14
C VAL A 214 0.12 -15.66 -12.64
N CYS A 215 -1.01 -15.67 -11.92
CA CYS A 215 -1.06 -15.45 -10.48
C CYS A 215 -0.32 -16.54 -9.69
N THR A 216 -0.51 -17.81 -10.05
CA THR A 216 0.19 -18.93 -9.39
C THR A 216 1.70 -18.89 -9.67
N GLN A 217 2.12 -18.56 -10.89
CA GLN A 217 3.53 -18.37 -11.21
C GLN A 217 4.16 -17.24 -10.37
N ASP A 218 3.48 -16.11 -10.21
CA ASP A 218 3.97 -14.97 -9.44
C ASP A 218 4.06 -15.28 -7.93
N TRP A 219 3.05 -15.98 -7.39
CA TRP A 219 3.07 -16.48 -6.01
C TRP A 219 4.20 -17.48 -5.76
N LEU A 220 4.41 -18.43 -6.67
CA LEU A 220 5.46 -19.44 -6.53
C LEU A 220 6.87 -18.85 -6.71
N ARG A 221 7.03 -17.77 -7.48
CA ARG A 221 8.31 -17.02 -7.56
C ARG A 221 8.62 -16.24 -6.29
N THR A 222 7.59 -15.85 -5.54
CA THR A 222 7.75 -15.13 -4.26
C THR A 222 8.18 -16.07 -3.13
N SER A 223 7.82 -17.36 -3.19
CA SER A 223 8.41 -18.40 -2.34
C SER A 223 9.85 -18.71 -2.79
N ARG A 224 10.84 -18.39 -1.95
CA ARG A 224 12.29 -18.56 -2.22
C ARG A 224 12.76 -20.03 -2.28
N SER A 225 12.25 -20.82 -3.22
CA SER A 225 12.85 -22.08 -3.64
C SER A 225 12.75 -22.19 -5.16
N PRO A 226 13.85 -22.46 -5.89
CA PRO A 226 13.78 -22.67 -7.33
C PRO A 226 12.84 -23.85 -7.59
N ILE A 227 11.74 -23.59 -8.29
CA ILE A 227 10.85 -24.64 -8.78
C ILE A 227 11.67 -25.42 -9.81
N ILE A 228 12.05 -26.65 -9.47
CA ILE A 228 12.64 -27.58 -10.44
C ILE A 228 11.47 -28.00 -11.32
N ILE A 229 11.30 -27.30 -12.45
CA ILE A 229 10.20 -27.47 -13.39
C ILE A 229 10.12 -28.94 -13.86
N GLU A 230 11.27 -29.61 -13.94
CA GLU A 230 11.40 -31.00 -14.39
C GLU A 230 10.73 -31.99 -13.42
N GLU A 231 10.98 -31.88 -12.11
CA GLU A 231 10.30 -32.71 -11.10
C GLU A 231 8.79 -32.44 -11.05
N SER A 232 8.38 -31.19 -11.29
CA SER A 232 6.96 -30.80 -11.29
C SER A 232 6.21 -31.31 -12.53
N LEU A 233 6.89 -31.42 -13.67
CA LEU A 233 6.32 -31.98 -14.90
C LEU A 233 6.16 -33.50 -14.79
N ILE A 234 7.15 -34.19 -14.22
CA ILE A 234 7.08 -35.64 -13.97
C ILE A 234 5.91 -35.95 -13.03
N ALA A 235 5.77 -35.20 -11.94
CA ALA A 235 4.65 -35.38 -11.00
C ALA A 235 3.27 -35.12 -11.63
N LEU A 236 3.17 -34.24 -12.64
CA LEU A 236 1.92 -33.99 -13.36
C LEU A 236 1.59 -35.10 -14.37
N GLU A 237 2.60 -35.66 -15.03
CA GLU A 237 2.45 -36.78 -15.96
C GLU A 237 2.03 -38.07 -15.22
N GLU A 238 2.62 -38.32 -14.05
CA GLU A 238 2.22 -39.43 -13.16
C GLU A 238 0.76 -39.29 -12.66
N LEU A 239 0.29 -38.07 -12.42
CA LEU A 239 -1.07 -37.80 -11.98
C LEU A 239 -2.09 -37.95 -13.12
N GLU A 240 -1.70 -37.58 -14.35
CA GLU A 240 -2.51 -37.80 -15.54
C GLU A 240 -2.66 -39.29 -15.88
N GLU A 241 -1.58 -40.07 -15.74
CA GLU A 241 -1.61 -41.53 -15.89
C GLU A 241 -2.51 -42.17 -14.82
N ALA A 242 -2.38 -41.77 -13.56
CA ALA A 242 -3.23 -42.28 -12.47
C ALA A 242 -4.72 -41.96 -12.67
N MET A 243 -5.04 -40.82 -13.29
CA MET A 243 -6.42 -40.47 -13.65
C MET A 243 -6.99 -41.27 -14.82
N LYS A 244 -6.15 -41.71 -15.77
CA LYS A 244 -6.60 -42.55 -16.90
C LYS A 244 -7.00 -43.95 -16.43
N ASP A 245 -6.27 -44.52 -15.48
CA ASP A 245 -6.58 -45.85 -14.92
C ASP A 245 -7.95 -45.89 -14.20
N LEU A 246 -8.36 -44.78 -13.57
CA LEU A 246 -9.66 -44.67 -12.90
C LEU A 246 -10.86 -44.61 -13.87
N THR A 247 -10.64 -44.42 -15.17
CA THR A 247 -11.72 -44.27 -16.17
C THR A 247 -12.11 -45.55 -16.90
N LEU A 248 -11.41 -46.67 -16.69
CA LEU A 248 -11.64 -47.94 -17.41
C LEU A 248 -12.54 -48.96 -16.68
N GLU A 249 -13.04 -48.67 -15.47
CA GLU A 249 -13.95 -49.58 -14.74
C GLU A 249 -15.38 -49.02 -14.60
N GLN A 250 -16.13 -48.96 -15.70
CA GLN A 250 -17.60 -48.96 -15.62
C GLN A 250 -18.18 -50.01 -16.58
N PRO A 251 -18.96 -51.01 -16.10
CA PRO A 251 -19.56 -52.02 -16.97
C PRO A 251 -20.81 -51.48 -17.68
N GLU A 252 -20.96 -51.80 -18.97
CA GLU A 252 -22.12 -51.47 -19.79
C GLU A 252 -23.42 -52.07 -19.22
N ILE A 253 -24.45 -51.24 -19.05
CA ILE A 253 -25.82 -51.68 -18.72
C ILE A 253 -26.63 -51.72 -20.04
N ILE A 254 -27.03 -52.91 -20.46
CA ILE A 254 -27.96 -53.15 -21.56
C ILE A 254 -29.39 -52.83 -21.08
N ILE A 255 -30.13 -52.02 -21.83
CA ILE A 255 -31.52 -51.62 -21.52
C ILE A 255 -32.46 -52.49 -22.38
N ASP A 256 -33.38 -53.22 -21.74
CA ASP A 256 -34.40 -54.04 -22.41
C ASP A 256 -35.72 -53.26 -22.57
N GLU A 257 -36.36 -53.39 -23.73
CA GLU A 257 -37.61 -52.72 -24.13
C GLU A 257 -38.83 -53.45 -23.56
N THR A 258 -39.68 -52.78 -22.78
CA THR A 258 -41.11 -53.13 -22.69
C THR A 258 -42.00 -51.90 -22.55
N ILE A 259 -42.71 -51.60 -23.64
CA ILE A 259 -43.87 -50.70 -23.73
C ILE A 259 -45.06 -51.41 -23.07
N ASN A 260 -45.77 -50.78 -22.14
CA ASN A 260 -47.10 -51.22 -21.73
C ASN A 260 -48.13 -50.09 -21.88
N THR A 261 -49.08 -50.38 -22.75
CA THR A 261 -50.40 -49.78 -22.97
C THR A 261 -51.24 -49.70 -21.71
N LEU A 262 -52.03 -48.64 -21.54
CA LEU A 262 -53.26 -48.60 -20.73
C LEU A 262 -54.16 -47.45 -21.23
N ASP A 263 -55.06 -47.80 -22.16
CA ASP A 263 -56.38 -47.16 -22.33
C ASP A 263 -57.40 -47.92 -21.45
N ASP A 264 -58.52 -47.25 -21.16
CA ASP A 264 -59.74 -47.67 -20.40
C ASP A 264 -59.77 -47.44 -18.87
N LEU A 265 -60.16 -46.21 -18.47
CA LEU A 265 -61.47 -45.90 -17.84
C LEU A 265 -61.66 -44.40 -17.59
#